data_AF-A0A401PWI3-F1
#
_entry.id   AF-A0A401PWI3-F1
#
_cell.length_a   1.000
_cell.length_b   1.000
_cell.length_c   1.000
_cell.angle_alpha   90.00
_cell.angle_beta   90.00
_cell.angle_gamma   90.00
#
_symmetry.space_group_name_H-M   'P 1'
#
loop_
_entity.id
_entity.type
_entity.pdbx_description
1 polymer ?
#
loop_
_entity_poly.entity_id
_entity_poly.type
_entity_poly.pdbx_seq_one_letter_code
_entity_poly.pdbx_strand_id
1 'polypeptide(L)'
;MQLEISLTVRALCLLVFCATGLLCTRGEEIHRLAQRKLCADEECSHPISMARALADYTAPDCRFINIRQGQIVYIYGKLKGKGRDYWQGTVSLRHRALPPQCLV
;
A
#
# COMPACT_ATOMS: atom_id res chain seq x y z
N MET A 1 -43.43 -27.81 -19.91
CA MET A 1 -43.45 -26.33 -19.81
C MET A 1 -42.73 -25.80 -18.57
N GLN A 2 -42.88 -26.38 -17.36
CA GLN A 2 -42.20 -25.87 -16.16
C GLN A 2 -40.70 -26.21 -16.04
N LEU A 3 -40.25 -27.33 -16.63
CA LEU A 3 -38.84 -27.76 -16.59
C LEU A 3 -37.94 -26.87 -17.48
N GLU A 4 -38.44 -26.47 -18.65
CA GLU A 4 -37.80 -25.51 -19.57
C GLU A 4 -37.61 -24.12 -18.94
N ILE A 5 -38.59 -23.68 -18.13
CA ILE A 5 -38.53 -22.39 -17.41
C ILE A 5 -37.46 -22.44 -16.31
N SER A 6 -37.33 -23.56 -15.60
CA SER A 6 -36.28 -23.72 -14.57
C SER A 6 -34.87 -23.70 -15.16
N LEU A 7 -34.68 -24.31 -16.34
CA LEU A 7 -33.39 -24.36 -17.02
C LEU A 7 -32.99 -22.99 -17.59
N THR A 8 -33.94 -22.27 -18.19
CA THR A 8 -33.72 -20.90 -18.70
C THR A 8 -33.42 -19.90 -17.57
N VAL A 9 -34.11 -19.99 -16.44
CA VAL A 9 -33.83 -19.16 -15.25
C VAL A 9 -32.45 -19.44 -14.67
N ARG A 10 -32.04 -20.71 -14.59
CA ARG A 10 -30.67 -21.08 -14.14
C ARG A 10 -29.60 -20.56 -15.10
N ALA A 11 -29.81 -20.68 -16.40
CA ALA A 11 -28.89 -20.15 -17.40
C ALA A 11 -28.77 -18.62 -17.31
N LEU A 12 -29.89 -17.90 -17.14
CA LEU A 12 -29.88 -16.45 -16.94
C LEU A 12 -29.15 -16.05 -15.65
N CYS A 13 -29.37 -16.75 -14.54
CA CYS A 13 -28.65 -16.48 -13.29
C CYS A 13 -27.14 -16.68 -13.44
N LEU A 14 -26.71 -17.75 -14.13
CA LEU A 14 -25.29 -18.01 -14.38
C LEU A 14 -24.65 -16.93 -15.27
N LEU A 15 -25.36 -16.48 -16.31
CA LEU A 15 -24.90 -15.40 -17.19
C LEU A 15 -24.77 -14.07 -16.44
N VAL A 16 -25.73 -13.74 -15.56
CA VAL A 16 -25.68 -12.54 -14.73
C VAL A 16 -24.51 -12.59 -13.74
N PHE A 17 -24.30 -13.72 -13.06
CA PHE A 17 -23.18 -13.90 -12.13
C PHE A 17 -21.82 -13.85 -12.83
N CYS A 18 -21.73 -14.38 -14.05
CA CYS A 18 -20.52 -14.32 -14.86
C CYS A 18 -20.22 -12.89 -15.34
N ALA A 19 -21.25 -12.16 -15.78
CA ALA A 19 -21.10 -10.76 -16.19
C ALA A 19 -20.72 -9.83 -15.03
N THR A 20 -21.27 -10.04 -13.82
CA THR A 20 -20.90 -9.25 -12.64
C THR A 20 -19.52 -9.60 -12.10
N GLY A 21 -19.11 -10.88 -12.16
CA GLY A 21 -17.75 -11.31 -11.80
C GLY A 21 -16.66 -10.74 -12.72
N LEU A 22 -16.97 -10.51 -14.00
CA LEU A 22 -16.01 -10.02 -14.99
C LEU A 22 -15.68 -8.52 -14.85
N LEU A 23 -16.56 -7.71 -14.23
CA LEU A 23 -16.36 -6.26 -14.08
C LEU A 23 -15.56 -5.86 -12.83
N CYS A 24 -15.27 -6.79 -11.91
CA CYS A 24 -14.69 -6.47 -10.59
C CYS A 24 -13.23 -6.88 -10.40
N THR A 25 -12.39 -6.76 -11.43
CA THR A 25 -10.92 -6.91 -11.28
C THR A 25 -10.15 -5.72 -11.87
N ARG A 26 -10.58 -4.50 -11.56
CA ARG A 26 -9.70 -3.33 -11.65
C ARG A 26 -9.32 -2.87 -10.25
N GLY A 27 -8.61 -3.75 -9.53
CA GLY A 27 -7.69 -3.27 -8.52
C GLY A 27 -6.57 -2.54 -9.26
N GLU A 28 -6.45 -1.23 -9.04
CA GLU A 28 -5.31 -0.44 -9.51
C GLU A 28 -4.03 -1.15 -9.02
N GLU A 29 -3.23 -1.65 -9.96
CA GLU A 29 -1.96 -2.29 -9.64
C GLU A 29 -1.05 -1.20 -9.05
N ILE A 30 -0.97 -1.10 -7.72
CA ILE A 30 -0.07 -0.15 -7.06
C ILE A 30 1.35 -0.49 -7.52
N HIS A 31 1.89 0.28 -8.45
CA HIS A 31 3.23 0.08 -8.96
C HIS A 31 4.24 0.18 -7.80
N ARG A 32 4.90 -0.94 -7.51
CA ARG A 32 5.98 -1.00 -6.53
C ARG A 32 7.15 -0.15 -7.01
N LEU A 33 7.56 0.83 -6.20
CA LEU A 33 8.73 1.67 -6.51
C LEU A 33 10.04 0.89 -6.52
N ALA A 34 10.10 -0.23 -5.78
CA ALA A 34 11.20 -1.19 -5.88
C ALA A 34 10.75 -2.62 -5.63
N GLN A 35 11.51 -3.56 -6.21
CA GLN A 35 11.33 -5.00 -5.99
C GLN A 35 12.04 -5.50 -4.73
N ARG A 36 13.04 -4.75 -4.23
CA ARG A 36 13.87 -5.15 -3.09
C ARG A 36 14.02 -3.98 -2.12
N LYS A 37 14.08 -4.31 -0.82
CA LYS A 37 14.36 -3.37 0.28
C LYS A 37 15.36 -4.01 1.25
N LEU A 38 16.13 -3.18 1.92
CA LEU A 38 16.94 -3.58 3.07
C LEU A 38 16.16 -3.28 4.34
N CYS A 39 16.06 -4.24 5.23
CA CYS A 39 15.43 -4.13 6.55
C CYS A 39 16.41 -4.59 7.63
N ALA A 40 16.10 -4.28 8.90
CA ALA A 40 16.86 -4.78 10.04
C ALA A 40 16.60 -6.29 10.27
N ASP A 41 15.39 -6.74 9.95
CA ASP A 41 14.85 -8.09 10.10
C ASP A 41 13.96 -8.45 8.90
N GLU A 42 13.60 -9.74 8.75
CA GLU A 42 12.81 -10.23 7.61
C GLU A 42 11.41 -9.60 7.54
N GLU A 43 10.82 -9.26 8.68
CA GLU A 43 9.49 -8.65 8.77
C GLU A 43 9.53 -7.12 8.70
N CYS A 44 10.73 -6.51 8.69
CA CYS A 44 10.93 -5.06 8.81
C CYS A 44 10.21 -4.47 10.05
N SER A 45 10.21 -5.22 11.14
CA SER A 45 9.56 -4.89 12.40
C SER A 45 10.38 -3.91 13.25
N HIS A 46 11.70 -3.83 13.02
CA HIS A 46 12.61 -2.96 13.74
C HIS A 46 13.20 -1.84 12.86
N PRO A 47 13.38 -0.62 13.41
CA PRO A 47 13.99 0.47 12.67
C PRO A 47 15.49 0.25 12.49
N ILE A 48 15.99 0.48 11.27
CA ILE A 48 17.41 0.46 10.92
C ILE A 48 18.11 1.73 11.41
N SER A 49 17.41 2.88 11.29
CA SER A 49 17.98 4.19 11.61
C SER A 49 16.90 5.21 11.91
N MET A 50 17.29 6.30 12.56
CA MET A 50 16.45 7.44 12.88
C MET A 50 17.01 8.69 12.20
N ALA A 51 16.14 9.50 11.60
CA ALA A 51 16.50 10.74 10.93
C ALA A 51 15.67 11.91 11.47
N ARG A 52 16.24 13.12 11.45
CA ARG A 52 15.50 14.36 11.71
C ARG A 52 15.22 15.05 10.39
N ALA A 53 13.98 15.45 10.17
CA ALA A 53 13.57 16.20 9.00
C ALA A 53 14.23 17.59 8.99
N LEU A 54 14.89 17.93 7.88
CA LEU A 54 15.56 19.23 7.71
C LEU A 54 14.63 20.30 7.11
N ALA A 55 13.55 19.88 6.46
CA ALA A 55 12.56 20.73 5.83
C ALA A 55 11.19 20.06 5.87
N ASP A 56 10.16 20.85 5.55
CA ASP A 56 8.82 20.33 5.32
C ASP A 56 8.75 19.59 3.98
N TYR A 57 7.99 18.49 3.94
CA TYR A 57 7.68 17.73 2.74
C TYR A 57 6.18 17.40 2.72
N THR A 58 5.52 17.78 1.63
CA THR A 58 4.10 17.46 1.39
C THR A 58 4.03 16.29 0.43
N ALA A 59 3.47 15.17 0.90
CA ALA A 59 3.28 13.96 0.14
C ALA A 59 2.34 14.20 -1.07
N PRO A 60 2.74 13.80 -2.28
CA PRO A 60 1.91 13.95 -3.48
C PRO A 60 0.75 12.93 -3.53
N ASP A 61 0.92 11.78 -2.87
CA ASP A 61 -0.07 10.72 -2.78
C ASP A 61 0.01 9.99 -1.42
N CYS A 62 -0.89 9.04 -1.18
CA CYS A 62 -1.00 8.30 0.07
C CYS A 62 0.15 7.31 0.35
N ARG A 63 1.05 7.07 -0.62
CA ARG A 63 2.20 6.19 -0.44
C ARG A 63 3.31 6.88 0.32
N PHE A 64 3.35 8.20 0.30
CA PHE A 64 4.33 9.01 1.03
C PHE A 64 3.71 9.63 2.29
N ILE A 65 4.53 9.89 3.31
CA ILE A 65 4.10 10.63 4.50
C ILE A 65 4.43 12.11 4.39
N ASN A 66 3.53 12.94 4.92
CA ASN A 66 3.83 14.34 5.17
C ASN A 66 4.84 14.44 6.32
N ILE A 67 5.87 15.27 6.14
CA ILE A 67 6.93 15.49 7.11
C ILE A 67 7.04 16.98 7.37
N ARG A 68 7.22 17.36 8.63
CA ARG A 68 7.55 18.72 9.06
C ARG A 68 8.98 18.81 9.55
N GLN A 69 9.62 19.95 9.31
CA GLN A 69 10.95 20.27 9.79
C GLN A 69 11.05 20.00 11.30
N GLY A 70 12.14 19.35 11.71
CA GLY A 70 12.41 18.98 13.09
C GLY A 70 11.74 17.69 13.56
N GLN A 71 10.79 17.12 12.81
CA GLN A 71 10.19 15.82 13.15
C GLN A 71 11.22 14.70 13.06
N ILE A 72 11.04 13.69 13.91
CA ILE A 72 11.85 12.47 13.91
C ILE A 72 11.16 11.41 13.07
N VAL A 73 11.90 10.81 12.15
CA VAL A 73 11.46 9.75 11.26
C VAL A 73 12.23 8.48 11.58
N TYR A 74 11.51 7.40 11.84
CA TYR A 74 12.08 6.06 12.03
C TYR A 74 12.04 5.33 10.69
N ILE A 75 13.20 4.87 10.23
CA ILE A 75 13.38 4.20 8.95
C ILE A 75 13.48 2.70 9.19
N TYR A 76 12.51 1.95 8.69
CA TYR A 76 12.41 0.50 8.81
C TYR A 76 12.93 -0.23 7.56
N GLY A 77 12.88 0.43 6.41
CA GLY A 77 13.34 -0.15 5.15
C GLY A 77 13.99 0.87 4.23
N LYS A 78 15.05 0.48 3.51
CA LYS A 78 15.61 1.29 2.42
C LYS A 78 15.44 0.56 1.09
N LEU A 79 14.70 1.15 0.15
CA LEU A 79 14.44 0.52 -1.14
C LEU A 79 15.73 0.42 -1.97
N LYS A 80 15.76 -0.48 -2.96
CA LYS A 80 16.90 -0.73 -3.84
C LYS A 80 16.53 -0.58 -5.32
N GLY A 81 17.53 -0.41 -6.17
CA GLY A 81 17.31 -0.24 -7.61
C GLY A 81 16.64 1.09 -7.93
N LYS A 82 15.53 1.05 -8.68
CA LYS A 82 14.81 2.25 -9.14
C LYS A 82 14.26 3.11 -7.99
N GLY A 83 13.95 2.51 -6.85
CA GLY A 83 13.39 3.21 -5.68
C GLY A 83 14.42 3.63 -4.63
N ARG A 84 15.73 3.60 -4.91
CA ARG A 84 16.78 3.81 -3.88
C ARG A 84 16.73 5.15 -3.14
N ASP A 85 16.06 6.14 -3.72
CA ASP A 85 15.91 7.48 -3.15
C ASP A 85 14.76 7.54 -2.14
N TYR A 86 13.95 6.47 -2.02
CA TYR A 86 12.83 6.36 -1.11
C TYR A 86 13.12 5.36 0.02
N TRP A 87 12.59 5.65 1.19
CA TRP A 87 12.70 4.78 2.36
C TRP A 87 11.32 4.44 2.92
N GLN A 88 11.16 3.28 3.56
CA GLN A 88 9.97 2.91 4.30
C GLN A 88 10.15 3.31 5.76
N GLY A 89 9.21 4.08 6.31
CA GLY A 89 9.32 4.64 7.65
C GLY A 89 8.03 5.19 8.24
N THR A 90 8.16 5.77 9.42
CA THR A 90 7.06 6.42 10.15
C THR A 90 7.56 7.64 10.90
N VAL A 91 6.70 8.64 11.11
CA VAL A 91 7.04 9.83 11.89
C VAL A 91 6.70 9.60 13.36
N SER A 92 7.58 10.05 14.26
CA SER A 92 7.32 10.11 15.69
C SER A 92 6.13 11.03 15.97
N LEU A 93 4.97 10.46 16.32
CA LEU A 93 3.79 11.20 16.74
C LEU A 93 3.70 11.13 18.27
N ARG A 94 3.65 12.29 18.94
CA ARG A 94 3.57 12.34 20.41
C ARG A 94 2.28 11.75 21.00
N HIS A 95 1.23 11.51 20.19
CA HIS A 95 -0.10 11.13 20.67
C HIS A 95 -0.92 10.19 19.75
N ARG A 96 -0.29 9.50 18.77
CA ARG A 96 -0.99 8.51 17.94
C ARG A 96 -0.20 7.20 17.91
N ALA A 97 -0.92 6.08 17.89
CA ALA A 97 -0.36 4.78 17.54
C ALA A 97 0.42 4.93 16.22
N LEU A 98 1.62 4.35 16.16
CA LEU A 98 2.49 4.44 14.98
C LEU A 98 1.71 3.92 13.76
N PRO A 99 1.50 4.74 12.72
CA PRO A 99 0.74 4.35 11.53
C PRO A 99 1.44 3.25 10.72
N PRO A 100 0.76 2.64 9.72
CA PRO A 100 1.41 1.78 8.73
C PRO A 100 2.68 2.44 8.15
N GLN A 101 3.70 1.62 7.88
CA GLN A 101 4.99 2.08 7.38
C GLN A 101 4.87 2.55 5.92
N CYS A 102 4.71 3.85 5.70
CA CYS A 102 4.65 4.46 4.37
C CYS A 102 6.05 4.95 3.93
N LEU A 103 6.13 5.53 2.73
CA LEU A 103 7.39 6.00 2.14
C LEU A 103 7.76 7.41 2.63
N VAL A 104 9.07 7.60 2.76
CA VAL A 104 9.79 8.84 3.09
C VAL A 104 10.63 9.20 1.88
#